data_AF-A0A957LTN6-F1
#
_entry.id   AF-A0A957LTN6-F1
#
_cell.length_a   1.000
_cell.length_b   1.000
_cell.length_c   1.000
_cell.angle_alpha   90.00
_cell.angle_beta   90.00
_cell.angle_gamma   90.00
#
_symmetry.space_group_name_H-M   'P 1'
#
loop_
_entity.id
_entity.type
_entity.pdbx_description
1 polymer ?
#
loop_
_entity_poly.entity_id
_entity_poly.type
_entity_poly.pdbx_seq_one_letter_code
_entity_poly.pdbx_strand_id
1 'polypeptide(L)'
;MSQPQTDSSGDLLRSRVVAHDRYQLEFRFDYTLFKQQATRYQIVTYFFLPRSLGVNARLYSTAQFYNDIQSYVRFKTPDFTLQELAVAPTSPLVRIQTLLAQENWVYARDITERLIANFKFLRAILKDSLDNELLKLEEEIKRDGAAQAASAQWQDELLRAVEESRRIVLLYRDLAPQLRRRDVDARVLNSYQLTDEALSLVIEDAYLKMLDTLQSRQLAAASSASRHILAEAVRAELAHRDALHYLTAQKGERDAEAYLFRASALKKFTSSVLYLTTTVESEGYKTEQIMYALAAGISMVFATVVAFYAQQRYGNFTFPLFVALVVGYMFKDRLKDAMRALSHRFLRSFFFDRRTRIRTLDDQHELGYMRERMSFLAEDETPAYVRLARNRQLITRVDQEGQAEEIIRYEKRVLLRGDKVDQLYGDVPPVSAVKDIMRLDVREFLRRMADPTERYLTLSDDGDTVKRIKAPRVYFINVVQVYYRTDSRSPIHTSRTRVALTRRGIYRVEMFA
;
A
#
# COMPACT_ATOMS: atom_id res chain seq x y z
N MET A 1 -20.04 -22.61 13.92
CA MET A 1 -20.19 -21.81 15.15
C MET A 1 -19.07 -20.79 15.21
N SER A 2 -19.44 -19.56 15.54
CA SER A 2 -18.61 -18.37 15.79
C SER A 2 -17.94 -17.74 14.56
N GLN A 3 -18.74 -16.92 13.87
CA GLN A 3 -18.24 -15.76 13.12
C GLN A 3 -17.28 -14.95 14.01
N PRO A 4 -16.20 -14.37 13.49
CA PRO A 4 -15.46 -13.37 14.24
C PRO A 4 -16.38 -12.17 14.43
N GLN A 5 -16.92 -12.03 15.64
CA GLN A 5 -17.56 -10.82 16.10
C GLN A 5 -16.60 -9.66 15.84
N THR A 6 -17.06 -8.70 15.05
CA THR A 6 -16.47 -7.37 14.95
C THR A 6 -16.50 -6.75 16.33
N ASP A 7 -15.37 -6.84 17.01
CA ASP A 7 -15.14 -6.26 18.32
C ASP A 7 -15.37 -4.75 18.24
N SER A 8 -16.35 -4.27 19.00
CA SER A 8 -16.77 -2.86 19.11
C SER A 8 -15.83 -2.09 20.06
N SER A 9 -14.53 -2.20 19.80
CA SER A 9 -13.46 -1.42 20.40
C SER A 9 -12.87 -0.54 19.30
N GLY A 10 -12.70 0.76 19.53
CA GLY A 10 -12.14 1.70 18.55
C GLY A 10 -10.69 1.39 18.16
N ASP A 11 -10.48 0.34 17.35
CA ASP A 11 -9.18 -0.25 17.08
C ASP A 11 -8.59 0.18 15.73
N LEU A 12 -7.37 0.72 15.84
CA LEU A 12 -6.90 1.91 15.13
C LEU A 12 -5.91 1.67 14.00
N LEU A 13 -5.79 0.42 13.54
CA LEU A 13 -4.95 0.09 12.41
C LEU A 13 -5.39 -1.25 11.80
N ARG A 14 -5.84 -1.23 10.55
CA ARG A 14 -6.11 -2.46 9.79
C ARG A 14 -4.86 -2.82 8.99
N SER A 15 -4.47 -4.09 9.08
CA SER A 15 -3.36 -4.62 8.28
C SER A 15 -3.79 -5.84 7.49
N ARG A 16 -3.31 -5.94 6.25
CA ARG A 16 -3.54 -7.12 5.41
C ARG A 16 -2.29 -7.42 4.61
N VAL A 17 -1.95 -8.71 4.53
CA VAL A 17 -0.88 -9.21 3.68
C VAL A 17 -1.49 -10.07 2.58
N VAL A 18 -1.21 -9.74 1.32
CA VAL A 18 -1.74 -10.45 0.15
C VAL A 18 -0.66 -10.61 -0.91
N ALA A 19 -0.81 -11.63 -1.76
CA ALA A 19 -0.05 -11.68 -3.01
C ALA A 19 -0.61 -10.60 -3.96
N HIS A 20 0.21 -9.63 -4.35
CA HIS A 20 -0.18 -8.63 -5.36
C HIS A 20 -0.08 -9.23 -6.76
N ASP A 21 1.05 -9.87 -7.02
CA ASP A 21 1.30 -10.64 -8.21
C ASP A 21 2.14 -11.88 -7.83
N ARG A 22 2.73 -12.52 -8.84
CA ARG A 22 3.53 -13.73 -8.67
C ARG A 22 4.83 -13.53 -7.87
N TYR A 23 5.35 -12.30 -7.77
CA TYR A 23 6.63 -11.96 -7.17
C TYR A 23 6.55 -10.85 -6.12
N GLN A 24 5.43 -10.14 -6.00
CA GLN A 24 5.26 -9.06 -5.03
C GLN A 24 4.29 -9.45 -3.92
N LEU A 25 4.77 -9.39 -2.68
CA LEU A 25 3.97 -9.50 -1.47
C LEU A 25 3.56 -8.10 -1.02
N GLU A 26 2.26 -7.82 -0.97
CA GLU A 26 1.72 -6.51 -0.63
C GLU A 26 1.18 -6.48 0.80
N PHE A 27 1.70 -5.52 1.56
CA PHE A 27 1.32 -5.15 2.90
C PHE A 27 0.49 -3.87 2.82
N ARG A 28 -0.74 -3.92 3.30
CA ARG A 28 -1.63 -2.75 3.38
C ARG A 28 -1.78 -2.35 4.83
N PHE A 29 -1.52 -1.09 5.14
CA PHE A 29 -1.70 -0.50 6.46
C PHE A 29 -2.66 0.69 6.35
N ASP A 30 -3.71 0.68 7.16
CA ASP A 30 -4.66 1.79 7.24
C ASP A 30 -4.41 2.56 8.55
N TYR A 31 -3.79 3.74 8.45
CA TYR A 31 -3.53 4.64 9.59
C TYR A 31 -4.69 5.60 9.78
N THR A 32 -5.43 5.47 10.88
CA THR A 32 -6.51 6.42 11.21
C THR A 32 -5.96 7.83 11.42
N LEU A 33 -6.69 8.82 10.92
CA LEU A 33 -6.42 10.24 11.16
C LEU A 33 -7.33 10.73 12.28
N PHE A 34 -6.74 11.24 13.35
CA PHE A 34 -7.48 11.96 14.37
C PHE A 34 -7.44 13.45 14.11
N LYS A 35 -8.62 14.06 14.08
CA LYS A 35 -8.76 15.51 13.92
C LYS A 35 -8.02 16.24 15.03
N GLN A 36 -7.38 17.35 14.69
CA GLN A 36 -6.72 18.26 15.63
C GLN A 36 -5.52 17.68 16.42
N GLN A 37 -5.05 16.47 16.13
CA GLN A 37 -3.94 15.84 16.85
C GLN A 37 -2.92 15.18 15.92
N ALA A 38 -1.66 15.21 16.33
CA ALA A 38 -0.63 14.40 15.70
C ALA A 38 -0.76 12.96 16.17
N THR A 39 -0.98 12.04 15.24
CA THR A 39 -1.12 10.61 15.53
C THR A 39 0.18 9.88 15.24
N ARG A 40 0.56 8.95 16.12
CA ARG A 40 1.79 8.17 15.97
C ARG A 40 1.50 6.68 15.99
N TYR A 41 2.08 5.97 15.02
CA TYR A 41 1.97 4.53 14.84
C TYR A 41 3.35 3.90 14.81
N GLN A 42 3.49 2.71 15.37
CA GLN A 42 4.68 1.90 15.21
C GLN A 42 4.29 0.48 14.82
N ILE A 43 4.90 0.00 13.74
CA ILE A 43 4.71 -1.34 13.19
C ILE A 43 6.08 -2.00 13.16
N VAL A 44 6.19 -3.20 13.73
CA VAL A 44 7.39 -4.03 13.61
C VAL A 44 7.01 -5.31 12.91
N THR A 45 7.60 -5.54 11.74
CA THR A 45 7.40 -6.75 10.94
C THR A 45 8.64 -7.63 11.05
N TYR A 46 8.44 -8.88 11.48
CA TYR A 46 9.46 -9.91 11.58
C TYR A 46 9.27 -10.91 10.45
N PHE A 47 10.28 -11.08 9.60
CA PHE A 47 10.31 -12.12 8.58
C PHE A 47 11.20 -13.25 9.06
N PHE A 48 10.61 -14.42 9.21
CA PHE A 48 11.30 -15.67 9.55
C PHE A 48 11.57 -16.45 8.28
N LEU A 49 12.84 -16.48 7.88
CA LEU A 49 13.30 -17.02 6.61
C LEU A 49 14.09 -18.32 6.83
N PRO A 50 13.75 -19.43 6.15
CA PRO A 50 14.58 -20.63 6.21
C PRO A 50 16.01 -20.35 5.72
N ARG A 51 17.04 -20.78 6.46
CA ARG A 51 18.45 -20.61 6.05
C ARG A 51 18.76 -21.16 4.66
N SER A 52 18.01 -22.17 4.20
CA SER A 52 18.13 -22.73 2.86
C SER A 52 17.89 -21.71 1.73
N LEU A 53 17.17 -20.61 2.00
CA LEU A 53 16.99 -19.53 1.03
C LEU A 53 18.26 -18.70 0.84
N GLY A 54 19.22 -18.77 1.77
CA GLY A 54 20.48 -18.04 1.70
C GLY A 54 20.35 -16.52 1.81
N VAL A 55 19.25 -16.03 2.39
CA VAL A 55 19.00 -14.63 2.70
C VAL A 55 19.53 -14.37 4.12
N ASN A 56 20.66 -13.67 4.24
CA ASN A 56 21.27 -13.35 5.52
C ASN A 56 22.02 -12.01 5.44
N ALA A 57 22.48 -11.49 6.59
CA ALA A 57 23.13 -10.18 6.70
C ALA A 57 24.36 -9.97 5.80
N ARG A 58 25.01 -11.06 5.36
CA ARG A 58 26.18 -10.99 4.46
C ARG A 58 25.80 -10.90 2.98
N LEU A 59 24.66 -11.47 2.60
CA LEU A 59 24.26 -11.66 1.19
C LEU A 59 23.06 -10.79 0.78
N TYR A 60 22.32 -10.28 1.76
CA TYR A 60 21.14 -9.46 1.57
C TYR A 60 21.24 -8.24 2.49
N SER A 61 21.81 -7.18 1.95
CA SER A 61 22.04 -5.93 2.67
C SER A 61 20.75 -5.13 2.89
N THR A 62 20.77 -4.22 3.86
CA THR A 62 19.72 -3.21 4.07
C THR A 62 19.38 -2.44 2.79
N ALA A 63 20.39 -2.10 1.97
CA ALA A 63 20.18 -1.39 0.70
C ALA A 63 19.42 -2.24 -0.33
N GLN A 64 19.74 -3.54 -0.43
CA GLN A 64 19.00 -4.47 -1.30
C GLN A 64 17.56 -4.63 -0.82
N PHE A 65 17.35 -4.84 0.49
CA PHE A 65 16.01 -4.91 1.07
C PHE A 65 15.14 -3.71 0.69
N TYR A 66 15.70 -2.51 0.77
CA TYR A 66 14.96 -1.32 0.41
C TYR A 66 14.84 -1.05 -1.10
N ASN A 67 15.64 -1.70 -1.95
CA ASN A 67 15.45 -1.67 -3.40
C ASN A 67 14.33 -2.62 -3.83
N ASP A 68 14.12 -3.70 -3.08
CA ASP A 68 13.05 -4.66 -3.29
C ASP A 68 11.71 -4.16 -2.71
N ILE A 69 11.70 -3.03 -2.01
CA ILE A 69 10.50 -2.39 -1.48
C ILE A 69 10.02 -1.26 -2.37
N GLN A 70 8.73 -1.31 -2.70
CA GLN A 70 7.99 -0.19 -3.28
C GLN A 70 6.89 0.22 -2.31
N SER A 71 6.90 1.49 -1.89
CA SER A 71 5.92 2.04 -0.96
C SER A 71 5.17 3.19 -1.60
N TYR A 72 3.85 3.23 -1.44
CA TYR A 72 3.02 4.34 -1.85
C TYR A 72 2.02 4.67 -0.75
N VAL A 73 1.80 5.96 -0.54
CA VAL A 73 0.90 6.47 0.49
C VAL A 73 -0.22 7.24 -0.20
N ARG A 74 -1.45 7.04 0.26
CA ARG A 74 -2.63 7.73 -0.26
C ARG A 74 -3.66 7.91 0.84
N PHE A 75 -4.56 8.87 0.68
CA PHE A 75 -5.75 8.93 1.51
C PHE A 75 -6.63 7.70 1.30
N LYS A 76 -7.28 7.26 2.37
CA LYS A 76 -8.42 6.34 2.28
C LYS A 76 -9.55 7.07 1.55
N THR A 77 -10.19 6.37 0.61
CA THR A 77 -11.40 6.88 -0.04
C THR A 77 -12.42 7.26 1.04
N PRO A 78 -12.99 8.48 1.01
CA PRO A 78 -14.05 8.86 1.93
C PRO A 78 -15.21 7.86 1.87
N ASP A 79 -15.68 7.43 3.03
CA ASP A 79 -16.72 6.41 3.13
C ASP A 79 -18.10 7.09 2.94
N PHE A 80 -18.83 6.72 1.87
CA PHE A 80 -20.20 7.15 1.60
C PHE A 80 -21.04 5.97 1.12
N THR A 81 -22.30 5.91 1.54
CA THR A 81 -23.33 5.10 0.87
C THR A 81 -23.71 5.74 -0.48
N LEU A 82 -24.34 4.96 -1.37
CA LEU A 82 -24.84 5.51 -2.64
C LEU A 82 -25.86 6.64 -2.40
N GLN A 83 -26.73 6.48 -1.41
CA GLN A 83 -27.71 7.51 -1.05
C GLN A 83 -27.03 8.80 -0.56
N GLU A 84 -26.06 8.70 0.37
CA GLU A 84 -25.32 9.86 0.86
C GLU A 84 -24.52 10.54 -0.26
N LEU A 85 -23.95 9.77 -1.19
CA LEU A 85 -23.25 10.32 -2.35
C LEU A 85 -24.19 11.15 -3.25
N ALA A 86 -25.49 10.85 -3.28
CA ALA A 86 -26.46 11.63 -4.04
C ALA A 86 -26.88 12.94 -3.34
N VAL A 87 -26.97 12.98 -2.00
CA VAL A 87 -27.66 14.08 -1.29
C VAL A 87 -26.90 14.73 -0.13
N ALA A 88 -25.84 14.11 0.40
CA ALA A 88 -25.16 14.64 1.58
C ALA A 88 -24.46 15.98 1.27
N PRO A 89 -24.49 17.00 2.15
CA PRO A 89 -23.81 18.28 1.92
C PRO A 89 -22.30 18.15 1.71
N THR A 90 -21.70 17.10 2.28
CA THR A 90 -20.28 16.75 2.14
C THR A 90 -19.98 15.89 0.92
N SER A 91 -21.00 15.43 0.18
CA SER A 91 -20.83 14.65 -1.04
C SER A 91 -20.15 15.50 -2.12
N PRO A 92 -19.21 14.93 -2.89
CA PRO A 92 -18.64 15.62 -4.03
C PRO A 92 -19.70 16.08 -5.05
N LEU A 93 -20.79 15.33 -5.24
CA LEU A 93 -21.85 15.71 -6.19
C LEU A 93 -22.56 17.00 -5.77
N VAL A 94 -22.98 17.07 -4.51
CA VAL A 94 -23.64 18.27 -3.95
C VAL A 94 -22.67 19.44 -3.87
N ARG A 95 -21.40 19.18 -3.58
CA ARG A 95 -20.34 20.22 -3.62
C ARG A 95 -20.16 20.78 -5.02
N ILE A 96 -20.14 19.94 -6.05
CA ILE A 96 -20.08 20.40 -7.46
C ILE A 96 -21.26 21.33 -7.75
N GLN A 97 -22.49 20.92 -7.41
CA GLN A 97 -23.69 21.74 -7.62
C GLN A 97 -23.60 23.09 -6.88
N THR A 98 -23.11 23.07 -5.64
CA THR A 98 -22.93 24.28 -4.82
C THR A 98 -21.89 25.23 -5.42
N LEU A 99 -20.78 24.70 -5.96
CA LEU A 99 -19.74 25.50 -6.61
C LEU A 99 -20.24 26.12 -7.92
N LEU A 100 -20.99 25.36 -8.72
CA LEU A 100 -21.55 25.84 -9.99
C LEU A 100 -22.67 26.88 -9.80
N ALA A 101 -23.32 26.92 -8.63
CA ALA A 101 -24.32 27.92 -8.29
C ALA A 101 -23.72 29.30 -7.94
N GLN A 102 -22.40 29.43 -7.79
CA GLN A 102 -21.76 30.71 -7.45
C GLN A 102 -21.62 31.59 -8.70
N GLU A 103 -22.01 32.86 -8.64
CA GLU A 103 -22.10 33.74 -9.82
C GLU A 103 -20.80 33.87 -10.64
N ASN A 104 -19.63 33.80 -9.99
CA ASN A 104 -18.32 34.04 -10.61
C ASN A 104 -17.43 32.79 -10.66
N TRP A 105 -17.99 31.58 -10.58
CA TRP A 105 -17.21 30.34 -10.53
C TRP A 105 -16.25 30.16 -11.72
N VAL A 106 -16.64 30.68 -12.89
CA VAL A 106 -15.88 30.58 -14.15
C VAL A 106 -14.54 31.33 -14.08
N TYR A 107 -14.45 32.40 -13.30
CA TYR A 107 -13.25 33.25 -13.23
C TYR A 107 -12.36 32.95 -12.02
N ALA A 108 -12.82 32.09 -11.12
CA ALA A 108 -12.15 31.77 -9.87
C ALA A 108 -11.29 30.52 -10.01
N ARG A 109 -9.95 30.70 -9.97
CA ARG A 109 -8.99 29.61 -10.12
C ARG A 109 -9.12 28.56 -9.01
N ASP A 110 -9.40 28.97 -7.79
CA ASP A 110 -9.60 28.06 -6.66
C ASP A 110 -10.85 27.19 -6.83
N ILE A 111 -11.95 27.76 -7.32
CA ILE A 111 -13.18 27.02 -7.63
C ILE A 111 -12.95 26.01 -8.75
N THR A 112 -12.18 26.39 -9.78
CA THR A 112 -11.78 25.48 -10.87
C THR A 112 -11.07 24.24 -10.33
N GLU A 113 -10.07 24.41 -9.46
CA GLU A 113 -9.34 23.27 -8.87
C GLU A 113 -10.24 22.43 -7.95
N ARG A 114 -11.15 23.06 -7.20
CA ARG A 114 -12.13 22.36 -6.34
C ARG A 114 -13.15 21.56 -7.16
N LEU A 115 -13.61 22.07 -8.30
CA LEU A 115 -14.51 21.33 -9.22
C LEU A 115 -13.81 20.08 -9.76
N ILE A 116 -12.59 20.24 -10.28
CA ILE A 116 -11.79 19.12 -10.80
C ILE A 116 -11.54 18.07 -9.72
N ALA A 117 -11.20 18.49 -8.49
CA ALA A 117 -11.03 17.58 -7.37
C ALA A 117 -12.32 16.81 -7.05
N ASN A 118 -13.47 17.48 -6.98
CA ASN A 118 -14.75 16.84 -6.68
C ASN A 118 -15.21 15.88 -7.80
N PHE A 119 -14.94 16.17 -9.08
CA PHE A 119 -15.17 15.21 -10.17
C PHE A 119 -14.41 13.90 -9.93
N LYS A 120 -13.12 14.01 -9.59
CA LYS A 120 -12.27 12.87 -9.29
C LYS A 120 -12.74 12.09 -8.06
N PHE A 121 -13.12 12.80 -6.98
CA PHE A 121 -13.67 12.18 -5.77
C PHE A 121 -14.98 11.46 -6.04
N LEU A 122 -15.90 12.04 -6.82
CA LEU A 122 -17.17 11.43 -7.15
C LEU A 122 -16.98 10.03 -7.73
N ARG A 123 -16.10 9.89 -8.73
CA ARG A 123 -15.79 8.58 -9.31
C ARG A 123 -15.13 7.65 -8.29
N ALA A 124 -14.13 8.14 -7.53
CA ALA A 124 -13.41 7.31 -6.57
C ALA A 124 -14.33 6.74 -5.48
N ILE A 125 -15.24 7.58 -4.96
CA ILE A 125 -16.22 7.21 -3.94
C ILE A 125 -17.29 6.29 -4.54
N LEU A 126 -17.87 6.62 -5.70
CA LEU A 126 -18.86 5.77 -6.37
C LEU A 126 -18.34 4.34 -6.60
N LYS A 127 -17.08 4.21 -7.04
CA LYS A 127 -16.47 2.90 -7.20
C LYS A 127 -16.41 2.13 -5.89
N ASP A 128 -15.96 2.77 -4.81
CA ASP A 128 -15.82 2.12 -3.49
C ASP A 128 -17.19 1.73 -2.94
N SER A 129 -18.20 2.61 -3.06
CA SER A 129 -19.58 2.31 -2.68
C SER A 129 -20.15 1.12 -3.46
N LEU A 130 -19.97 1.05 -4.78
CA LEU A 130 -20.44 -0.08 -5.59
C LEU A 130 -19.70 -1.39 -5.29
N ASP A 131 -18.38 -1.35 -5.07
CA ASP A 131 -17.61 -2.53 -4.64
C ASP A 131 -18.13 -3.04 -3.27
N ASN A 132 -18.51 -2.14 -2.35
CA ASN A 132 -19.11 -2.50 -1.06
C ASN A 132 -20.51 -3.13 -1.22
N GLU A 133 -21.36 -2.58 -2.10
CA GLU A 133 -22.67 -3.19 -2.41
C GLU A 133 -22.53 -4.58 -3.03
N LEU A 134 -21.55 -4.79 -3.92
CA LEU A 134 -21.26 -6.11 -4.49
C LEU A 134 -20.82 -7.11 -3.41
N LEU A 135 -19.98 -6.68 -2.45
CA LEU A 135 -19.55 -7.53 -1.34
C LEU A 135 -20.73 -7.94 -0.44
N LYS A 136 -21.63 -7.00 -0.12
CA LYS A 136 -22.86 -7.30 0.65
C LYS A 136 -23.73 -8.32 -0.10
N LEU A 137 -23.97 -8.09 -1.39
CA LEU A 137 -24.72 -9.00 -2.25
C LEU A 137 -24.12 -10.41 -2.25
N GLU A 138 -22.80 -10.53 -2.40
CA GLU A 138 -22.12 -11.83 -2.34
C GLU A 138 -22.27 -12.52 -0.97
N GLU A 139 -22.21 -11.77 0.12
CA GLU A 139 -22.36 -12.31 1.48
C GLU A 139 -23.80 -12.78 1.73
N GLU A 140 -24.79 -12.02 1.31
CA GLU A 140 -26.21 -12.37 1.42
C GLU A 140 -26.54 -13.61 0.61
N ILE A 141 -26.12 -13.66 -0.66
CA ILE A 141 -26.29 -14.83 -1.52
C ILE A 141 -25.61 -16.07 -0.89
N LYS A 142 -24.46 -15.91 -0.22
CA LYS A 142 -23.79 -17.02 0.48
C LYS A 142 -24.55 -17.47 1.74
N ARG A 143 -25.15 -16.53 2.49
CA ARG A 143 -25.95 -16.83 3.70
C ARG A 143 -27.23 -17.60 3.35
N ASP A 144 -27.87 -17.25 2.25
CA ASP A 144 -29.15 -17.83 1.83
C ASP A 144 -29.02 -19.23 1.17
N GLY A 145 -27.80 -19.75 1.04
CA GLY A 145 -27.51 -21.04 0.40
C GLY A 145 -28.00 -22.28 1.17
N ALA A 146 -29.31 -22.58 1.09
CA ALA A 146 -29.95 -23.91 1.26
C ALA A 146 -31.49 -23.82 1.28
N ALA A 147 -32.06 -22.64 1.58
CA ALA A 147 -33.51 -22.46 1.59
C ALA A 147 -33.96 -21.91 0.25
N GLN A 148 -34.48 -22.81 -0.58
CA GLN A 148 -35.10 -22.50 -1.86
C GLN A 148 -36.47 -21.83 -1.61
N ALA A 149 -36.46 -20.62 -1.04
CA ALA A 149 -37.62 -19.78 -0.85
C ALA A 149 -37.17 -18.33 -0.58
N ALA A 150 -37.32 -17.48 -1.59
CA ALA A 150 -37.64 -16.05 -1.48
C ALA A 150 -37.07 -15.28 -0.28
N SER A 151 -35.91 -14.66 -0.45
CA SER A 151 -35.63 -13.38 0.21
C SER A 151 -35.77 -12.30 -0.86
N ALA A 152 -36.92 -11.60 -0.88
CA ALA A 152 -37.11 -10.36 -1.64
C ALA A 152 -36.02 -9.32 -1.28
N GLN A 153 -35.39 -9.47 -0.11
CA GLN A 153 -34.42 -8.55 0.44
C GLN A 153 -33.19 -8.31 -0.45
N TRP A 154 -32.43 -9.34 -0.87
CA TRP A 154 -31.25 -9.09 -1.73
C TRP A 154 -31.66 -8.52 -3.10
N GLN A 155 -32.87 -8.83 -3.58
CA GLN A 155 -33.42 -8.26 -4.82
C GLN A 155 -33.71 -6.78 -4.63
N ASP A 156 -34.37 -6.42 -3.54
CA ASP A 156 -34.70 -5.03 -3.20
C ASP A 156 -33.43 -4.21 -2.96
N GLU A 157 -32.43 -4.77 -2.28
CA GLU A 157 -31.14 -4.13 -2.04
C GLU A 157 -30.36 -3.93 -3.35
N LEU A 158 -30.34 -4.93 -4.24
CA LEU A 158 -29.75 -4.81 -5.57
C LEU A 158 -30.45 -3.75 -6.42
N LEU A 159 -31.79 -3.76 -6.44
CA LEU A 159 -32.58 -2.78 -7.19
C LEU A 159 -32.33 -1.36 -6.66
N ARG A 160 -32.30 -1.18 -5.34
CA ARG A 160 -31.96 0.10 -4.70
C ARG A 160 -30.54 0.54 -5.07
N ALA A 161 -29.56 -0.36 -5.07
CA ALA A 161 -28.19 -0.04 -5.47
C ALA A 161 -28.12 0.42 -6.94
N VAL A 162 -28.85 -0.24 -7.85
CA VAL A 162 -28.94 0.14 -9.26
C VAL A 162 -29.64 1.50 -9.42
N GLU A 163 -30.75 1.73 -8.72
CA GLU A 163 -31.49 2.99 -8.79
C GLU A 163 -30.65 4.17 -8.29
N GLU A 164 -30.06 4.05 -7.10
CA GLU A 164 -29.26 5.14 -6.51
C GLU A 164 -28.00 5.42 -7.32
N SER A 165 -27.30 4.40 -7.81
CA SER A 165 -26.11 4.62 -8.64
C SER A 165 -26.45 5.22 -10.01
N ARG A 166 -27.58 4.84 -10.64
CA ARG A 166 -28.09 5.53 -11.84
C ARG A 166 -28.47 6.97 -11.55
N ARG A 167 -29.13 7.24 -10.43
CA ARG A 167 -29.49 8.60 -10.01
C ARG A 167 -28.26 9.51 -9.90
N ILE A 168 -27.18 9.04 -9.28
CA ILE A 168 -25.92 9.79 -9.15
C ILE A 168 -25.36 10.16 -10.53
N VAL A 169 -25.32 9.20 -11.45
CA VAL A 169 -24.80 9.42 -12.81
C VAL A 169 -25.67 10.39 -13.59
N LEU A 170 -27.00 10.28 -13.49
CA LEU A 170 -27.93 11.22 -14.13
C LEU A 170 -27.76 12.63 -13.58
N LEU A 171 -27.68 12.80 -12.26
CA LEU A 171 -27.44 14.10 -11.63
C LEU A 171 -26.10 14.70 -12.05
N TYR A 172 -25.06 13.88 -12.24
CA TYR A 172 -23.78 14.34 -12.76
C TYR A 172 -23.85 14.77 -14.22
N ARG A 173 -24.58 14.01 -15.05
CA ARG A 173 -24.78 14.30 -16.47
C ARG A 173 -25.64 15.54 -16.71
N ASP A 174 -26.57 15.85 -15.81
CA ASP A 174 -27.40 17.07 -15.83
C ASP A 174 -26.56 18.36 -15.70
N LEU A 175 -25.32 18.26 -15.22
CA LEU A 175 -24.38 19.39 -15.15
C LEU A 175 -23.79 19.77 -16.52
N ALA A 176 -23.94 18.92 -17.54
CA ALA A 176 -23.33 19.12 -18.86
C ALA A 176 -23.62 20.48 -19.50
N PRO A 177 -24.87 21.01 -19.49
CA PRO A 177 -25.18 22.28 -20.15
C PRO A 177 -24.41 23.46 -19.55
N GLN A 178 -24.21 23.49 -18.23
CA GLN A 178 -23.45 24.53 -17.55
C GLN A 178 -21.95 24.44 -17.84
N LEU A 179 -21.42 23.21 -17.94
CA LEU A 179 -20.00 22.96 -18.14
C LEU A 179 -19.55 23.10 -19.60
N ARG A 180 -20.48 22.99 -20.57
CA ARG A 180 -20.21 23.12 -22.02
C ARG A 180 -20.28 24.57 -22.53
N ARG A 181 -20.47 25.56 -21.65
CA ARG A 181 -20.43 26.97 -22.03
C ARG A 181 -19.03 27.36 -22.52
N ARG A 182 -18.94 28.32 -23.45
CA ARG A 182 -17.67 28.72 -24.08
C ARG A 182 -16.71 29.44 -23.15
N ASP A 183 -17.21 30.04 -22.09
CA ASP A 183 -16.42 30.79 -21.10
C ASP A 183 -15.76 29.89 -20.05
N VAL A 184 -16.12 28.61 -19.99
CA VAL A 184 -15.57 27.65 -19.02
C VAL A 184 -14.14 27.24 -19.37
N ASP A 185 -13.27 27.19 -18.37
CA ASP A 185 -11.90 26.68 -18.50
C ASP A 185 -11.91 25.27 -19.11
N ALA A 186 -11.17 25.09 -20.21
CA ALA A 186 -11.04 23.81 -20.92
C ALA A 186 -10.61 22.65 -20.00
N ARG A 187 -9.87 22.93 -18.92
CA ARG A 187 -9.47 21.93 -17.91
C ARG A 187 -10.66 21.39 -17.14
N VAL A 188 -11.65 22.22 -16.82
CA VAL A 188 -12.89 21.80 -16.13
C VAL A 188 -13.71 20.91 -17.05
N LEU A 189 -13.94 21.34 -18.29
CA LEU A 189 -14.71 20.57 -19.27
C LEU A 189 -14.04 19.22 -19.58
N ASN A 190 -12.72 19.21 -19.79
CA ASN A 190 -11.98 17.97 -20.02
C ASN A 190 -12.06 17.05 -18.79
N SER A 191 -11.86 17.58 -17.58
CA SER A 191 -11.96 16.80 -16.35
C SER A 191 -13.37 16.21 -16.13
N TYR A 192 -14.41 16.96 -16.52
CA TYR A 192 -15.78 16.49 -16.51
C TYR A 192 -15.98 15.31 -17.47
N GLN A 193 -15.55 15.45 -18.73
CA GLN A 193 -15.68 14.39 -19.75
C GLN A 193 -14.91 13.12 -19.36
N LEU A 194 -13.67 13.26 -18.89
CA LEU A 194 -12.88 12.13 -18.39
C LEU A 194 -13.54 11.45 -17.19
N THR A 195 -14.19 12.22 -16.33
CA THR A 195 -14.89 11.67 -15.18
C THR A 195 -16.18 10.97 -15.60
N ASP A 196 -16.97 11.53 -16.53
CA ASP A 196 -18.17 10.87 -17.07
C ASP A 196 -17.83 9.53 -17.73
N GLU A 197 -16.80 9.49 -18.58
CA GLU A 197 -16.29 8.24 -19.16
C GLU A 197 -15.87 7.24 -18.07
N ALA A 198 -15.17 7.71 -17.03
CA ALA A 198 -14.73 6.88 -15.92
C ALA A 198 -15.89 6.38 -15.02
N LEU A 199 -16.97 7.15 -14.87
CA LEU A 199 -18.18 6.76 -14.15
C LEU A 199 -18.93 5.67 -14.93
N SER A 200 -19.07 5.85 -16.24
CA SER A 200 -19.69 4.85 -17.13
C SER A 200 -18.99 3.48 -17.04
N LEU A 201 -17.65 3.47 -17.06
CA LEU A 201 -16.86 2.24 -16.90
C LEU A 201 -17.01 1.59 -15.52
N VAL A 202 -17.13 2.39 -14.46
CA VAL A 202 -17.32 1.88 -13.09
C VAL A 202 -18.68 1.22 -12.94
N ILE A 203 -19.72 1.83 -13.52
CA ILE A 203 -21.09 1.29 -13.51
C ILE A 203 -21.17 0.00 -14.32
N GLU A 204 -20.61 -0.01 -15.54
CA GLU A 204 -20.53 -1.21 -16.38
C GLU A 204 -19.85 -2.36 -15.63
N ASP A 205 -18.64 -2.14 -15.08
CA ASP A 205 -17.88 -3.16 -14.35
C ASP A 205 -18.64 -3.70 -13.13
N ALA A 206 -19.27 -2.81 -12.34
CA ALA A 206 -20.05 -3.21 -11.18
C ALA A 206 -21.25 -4.08 -11.56
N TYR A 207 -22.04 -3.65 -12.54
CA TYR A 207 -23.24 -4.39 -12.97
C TYR A 207 -22.91 -5.71 -13.64
N LEU A 208 -21.84 -5.78 -14.44
CA LEU A 208 -21.38 -7.04 -15.03
C LEU A 208 -20.93 -8.04 -13.95
N LYS A 209 -20.26 -7.58 -12.88
CA LYS A 209 -19.90 -8.44 -11.74
C LYS A 209 -21.12 -8.91 -10.95
N MET A 210 -22.11 -8.04 -10.75
CA MET A 210 -23.39 -8.42 -10.14
C MET A 210 -24.09 -9.48 -10.99
N LEU A 211 -24.14 -9.30 -12.32
CA LEU A 211 -24.68 -10.29 -13.25
C LEU A 211 -23.96 -11.64 -13.19
N ASP A 212 -22.63 -11.63 -13.19
CA ASP A 212 -21.80 -12.84 -13.08
C ASP A 212 -22.02 -13.57 -11.75
N THR A 213 -22.17 -12.82 -10.65
CA THR A 213 -22.50 -13.37 -9.33
C THR A 213 -23.86 -14.08 -9.33
N LEU A 214 -24.86 -13.49 -10.00
CA LEU A 214 -26.18 -14.10 -10.14
C LEU A 214 -26.17 -15.35 -11.05
N GLN A 215 -25.33 -15.36 -12.10
CA GLN A 215 -25.21 -16.49 -13.03
C GLN A 215 -24.47 -17.68 -12.43
N SER A 216 -23.32 -17.45 -11.80
CA SER A 216 -22.44 -18.49 -11.26
C SER A 216 -23.08 -19.31 -10.13
N ARG A 217 -24.12 -18.79 -9.48
CA ARG A 217 -24.79 -19.40 -8.32
C ARG A 217 -26.10 -20.14 -8.65
N GLN A 218 -26.39 -20.42 -9.92
CA GLN A 218 -27.62 -21.10 -10.39
C GLN A 218 -28.94 -20.43 -9.93
N LEU A 219 -28.91 -19.16 -9.51
CA LEU A 219 -30.10 -18.36 -9.18
C LEU A 219 -30.86 -17.89 -10.44
N ALA A 220 -30.58 -18.47 -11.61
CA ALA A 220 -31.02 -17.95 -12.90
C ALA A 220 -32.55 -17.81 -13.02
N ALA A 221 -33.33 -18.77 -12.51
CA ALA A 221 -34.79 -18.71 -12.60
C ALA A 221 -35.40 -17.62 -11.69
N ALA A 222 -34.91 -17.47 -10.46
CA ALA A 222 -35.43 -16.50 -9.48
C ALA A 222 -34.95 -15.05 -9.71
N SER A 223 -33.95 -14.84 -10.58
CA SER A 223 -33.29 -13.55 -10.82
C SER A 223 -33.55 -12.96 -12.21
N SER A 224 -34.50 -13.50 -12.98
CA SER A 224 -34.73 -13.08 -14.38
C SER A 224 -35.00 -11.57 -14.51
N ALA A 225 -35.84 -10.99 -13.64
CA ALA A 225 -36.13 -9.57 -13.62
C ALA A 225 -34.91 -8.71 -13.26
N SER A 226 -34.20 -9.04 -12.17
CA SER A 226 -32.98 -8.32 -11.75
C SER A 226 -31.88 -8.38 -12.82
N ARG A 227 -31.71 -9.54 -13.48
CA ARG A 227 -30.78 -9.70 -14.60
C ARG A 227 -31.17 -8.83 -15.79
N HIS A 228 -32.46 -8.72 -16.11
CA HIS A 228 -32.93 -7.85 -17.18
C HIS A 228 -32.61 -6.38 -16.88
N ILE A 229 -32.92 -5.92 -15.66
CA ILE A 229 -32.68 -4.53 -15.23
C ILE A 229 -31.19 -4.18 -15.28
N LEU A 230 -30.31 -5.06 -14.78
CA LEU A 230 -28.86 -4.88 -14.87
C LEU A 230 -28.37 -4.85 -16.33
N ALA A 231 -28.85 -5.78 -17.17
CA ALA A 231 -28.47 -5.83 -18.58
C ALA A 231 -28.93 -4.58 -19.35
N GLU A 232 -30.14 -4.07 -19.08
CA GLU A 232 -30.61 -2.81 -19.64
C GLU A 232 -29.78 -1.62 -19.18
N ALA A 233 -29.42 -1.58 -17.89
CA ALA A 233 -28.57 -0.50 -17.38
C ALA A 233 -27.17 -0.53 -18.02
N VAL A 234 -26.58 -1.72 -18.24
CA VAL A 234 -25.30 -1.86 -18.97
C VAL A 234 -25.45 -1.42 -20.44
N ARG A 235 -26.54 -1.80 -21.12
CA ARG A 235 -26.81 -1.34 -22.49
C ARG A 235 -26.98 0.18 -22.58
N ALA A 236 -27.61 0.80 -21.59
CA ALA A 236 -27.73 2.26 -21.54
C ALA A 236 -26.35 2.95 -21.44
N GLU A 237 -25.43 2.40 -20.63
CA GLU A 237 -24.06 2.92 -20.52
C GLU A 237 -23.21 2.67 -21.78
N LEU A 238 -23.42 1.55 -22.48
CA LEU A 238 -22.84 1.31 -23.80
C LEU A 238 -23.33 2.35 -24.82
N ALA A 239 -24.65 2.55 -24.90
CA ALA A 239 -25.24 3.53 -25.82
C ALA A 239 -24.79 4.97 -25.52
N HIS A 240 -24.63 5.33 -24.24
CA HIS A 240 -24.09 6.63 -23.82
C HIS A 240 -22.66 6.84 -24.31
N ARG A 241 -21.79 5.84 -24.13
CA ARG A 241 -20.41 5.88 -24.62
C ARG A 241 -20.35 6.00 -26.14
N ASP A 242 -21.17 5.25 -26.84
CA ASP A 242 -21.25 5.31 -28.31
C ASP A 242 -21.69 6.70 -28.79
N ALA A 243 -22.68 7.32 -28.13
CA ALA A 243 -23.18 8.66 -28.45
C ALA A 243 -22.15 9.78 -28.21
N LEU A 244 -21.23 9.59 -27.26
CA LEU A 244 -20.14 10.54 -26.95
C LEU A 244 -18.80 10.14 -27.57
N HIS A 245 -18.77 9.09 -28.41
CA HIS A 245 -17.56 8.54 -29.03
C HIS A 245 -16.47 8.13 -28.02
N TYR A 246 -16.88 7.63 -26.85
CA TYR A 246 -15.98 7.01 -25.89
C TYR A 246 -15.57 5.60 -26.35
N LEU A 247 -14.40 5.12 -25.89
CA LEU A 247 -13.89 3.80 -26.26
C LEU A 247 -14.72 2.69 -25.62
N THR A 248 -15.43 1.94 -26.45
CA THR A 248 -16.15 0.72 -26.07
C THR A 248 -15.29 -0.51 -26.40
N ALA A 249 -15.30 -1.53 -25.54
CA ALA A 249 -14.58 -2.78 -25.79
C ALA A 249 -15.17 -3.50 -27.02
N GLN A 250 -14.50 -3.40 -28.18
CA GLN A 250 -14.89 -4.12 -29.39
C GLN A 250 -14.19 -5.47 -29.49
N LYS A 251 -14.76 -6.37 -30.31
CA LYS A 251 -14.31 -7.76 -30.47
C LYS A 251 -12.98 -7.83 -31.25
N GLY A 252 -11.86 -7.61 -30.58
CA GLY A 252 -10.50 -7.79 -31.11
C GLY A 252 -9.41 -7.55 -30.06
N GLU A 253 -8.26 -8.21 -30.16
CA GLU A 253 -7.17 -8.10 -29.17
C GLU A 253 -6.60 -6.67 -29.06
N ARG A 254 -6.42 -5.99 -30.21
CA ARG A 254 -5.89 -4.62 -30.26
C ARG A 254 -6.85 -3.58 -29.65
N ASP A 255 -8.14 -3.77 -29.86
CA ASP A 255 -9.17 -2.88 -29.31
C ASP A 255 -9.34 -3.12 -27.80
N ALA A 256 -9.20 -4.38 -27.36
CA ALA A 256 -9.17 -4.72 -25.94
C ALA A 256 -7.97 -4.09 -25.22
N GLU A 257 -6.77 -4.09 -25.84
CA GLU A 257 -5.60 -3.42 -25.29
C GLU A 257 -5.82 -1.90 -25.14
N ALA A 258 -6.32 -1.25 -26.19
CA ALA A 258 -6.62 0.19 -26.19
C ALA A 258 -7.65 0.54 -25.11
N TYR A 259 -8.71 -0.26 -24.98
CA TYR A 259 -9.71 -0.13 -23.93
C TYR A 259 -9.08 -0.25 -22.53
N LEU A 260 -8.28 -1.29 -22.27
CA LEU A 260 -7.62 -1.50 -20.97
C LEU A 260 -6.64 -0.37 -20.63
N PHE A 261 -5.91 0.14 -21.62
CA PHE A 261 -5.05 1.30 -21.47
C PHE A 261 -5.85 2.55 -21.08
N ARG A 262 -6.95 2.84 -21.79
CA ARG A 262 -7.84 3.98 -21.52
C ARG A 262 -8.46 3.88 -20.13
N ALA A 263 -9.04 2.73 -19.78
CA ALA A 263 -9.61 2.48 -18.46
C ALA A 263 -8.58 2.66 -17.34
N SER A 264 -7.34 2.21 -17.56
CA SER A 264 -6.22 2.41 -16.63
C SER A 264 -5.83 3.88 -16.49
N ALA A 265 -5.82 4.63 -17.58
CA ALA A 265 -5.53 6.07 -17.58
C ALA A 265 -6.60 6.87 -16.83
N LEU A 266 -7.89 6.58 -17.10
CA LEU A 266 -9.02 7.20 -16.41
C LEU A 266 -9.02 6.89 -14.90
N LYS A 267 -8.71 5.65 -14.53
CA LYS A 267 -8.52 5.26 -13.13
C LYS A 267 -7.37 6.04 -12.49
N LYS A 268 -6.22 6.18 -13.15
CA LYS A 268 -5.08 6.96 -12.64
C LYS A 268 -5.44 8.44 -12.47
N PHE A 269 -6.15 9.02 -13.44
CA PHE A 269 -6.62 10.40 -13.40
C PHE A 269 -7.56 10.66 -12.23
N THR A 270 -8.60 9.83 -12.07
CA THR A 270 -9.60 9.99 -10.99
C THR A 270 -9.06 9.63 -9.61
N SER A 271 -8.21 8.61 -9.50
CA SER A 271 -7.58 8.24 -8.23
C SER A 271 -6.47 9.20 -7.81
N SER A 272 -6.01 10.07 -8.70
CA SER A 272 -4.92 11.01 -8.41
C SER A 272 -5.24 11.90 -7.23
N VAL A 273 -6.52 12.23 -7.00
CA VAL A 273 -6.95 13.11 -5.91
C VAL A 273 -6.69 12.51 -4.51
N LEU A 274 -6.53 11.19 -4.43
CA LEU A 274 -6.23 10.49 -3.18
C LEU A 274 -4.72 10.32 -2.96
N TYR A 275 -3.89 10.46 -3.99
CA TYR A 275 -2.46 10.18 -3.88
C TYR A 275 -1.72 11.24 -3.07
N LEU A 276 -0.70 10.80 -2.35
CA LEU A 276 0.18 11.68 -1.59
C LEU A 276 1.59 11.59 -2.15
N THR A 277 2.30 12.72 -2.14
CA THR A 277 3.69 12.77 -2.58
C THR A 277 4.59 12.34 -1.43
N THR A 278 5.52 11.43 -1.71
CA THR A 278 6.49 10.95 -0.72
C THR A 278 7.91 11.22 -1.17
N THR A 279 8.72 11.86 -0.32
CA THR A 279 10.15 12.07 -0.58
C THR A 279 10.99 11.29 0.45
N VAL A 280 11.85 10.40 -0.03
CA VAL A 280 12.73 9.57 0.79
C VAL A 280 14.06 10.27 1.01
N GLU A 281 14.47 10.41 2.26
CA GLU A 281 15.76 10.98 2.67
C GLU A 281 16.51 9.96 3.54
N SER A 282 17.83 9.84 3.38
CA SER A 282 18.67 9.07 4.31
C SER A 282 18.74 9.80 5.65
N GLU A 283 18.34 9.15 6.73
CA GLU A 283 18.38 9.80 8.03
C GLU A 283 19.82 9.85 8.58
N GLY A 284 20.17 10.93 9.25
CA GLY A 284 21.50 11.08 9.85
C GLY A 284 22.63 11.50 8.91
N TYR A 285 22.40 11.61 7.58
CA TYR A 285 23.45 12.02 6.63
C TYR A 285 24.12 13.35 7.00
N LYS A 286 23.35 14.36 7.41
CA LYS A 286 23.92 15.66 7.84
C LYS A 286 24.81 15.51 9.08
N THR A 287 24.36 14.72 10.07
CA THR A 287 25.11 14.43 11.29
C THR A 287 26.37 13.63 10.98
N GLU A 288 26.29 12.67 10.04
CA GLU A 288 27.43 11.91 9.55
C GLU A 288 28.50 12.81 8.96
N GLN A 289 28.11 13.78 8.12
CA GLN A 289 29.06 14.76 7.57
C GLN A 289 29.71 15.64 8.64
N ILE A 290 28.96 16.05 9.67
CA ILE A 290 29.53 16.80 10.80
C ILE A 290 30.55 15.94 11.56
N MET A 291 30.23 14.67 11.84
CA MET A 291 31.15 13.73 12.49
C MET A 291 32.40 13.48 11.64
N TYR A 292 32.25 13.39 10.32
CA TYR A 292 33.38 13.26 9.39
C TYR A 292 34.25 14.52 9.33
N ALA A 293 33.65 15.69 9.42
CA ALA A 293 34.39 16.96 9.52
C ALA A 293 35.16 17.04 10.85
N LEU A 294 34.53 16.67 11.97
CA LEU A 294 35.19 16.60 13.27
C LEU A 294 36.34 15.58 13.27
N ALA A 295 36.15 14.41 12.68
CA ALA A 295 37.19 13.40 12.53
C ALA A 295 38.38 13.93 11.72
N ALA A 296 38.12 14.67 10.63
CA ALA A 296 39.18 15.30 9.85
C ALA A 296 39.92 16.37 10.65
N GLY A 297 39.21 17.18 11.44
CA GLY A 297 39.78 18.19 12.33
C GLY A 297 40.69 17.58 13.39
N ILE A 298 40.21 16.58 14.14
CA ILE A 298 41.01 15.87 15.16
C ILE A 298 42.25 15.24 14.53
N SER A 299 42.12 14.65 13.34
CA SER A 299 43.26 14.03 12.65
C SER A 299 44.27 15.07 12.17
N MET A 300 43.83 16.25 11.73
CA MET A 300 44.72 17.37 11.41
C MET A 300 45.46 17.87 12.65
N VAL A 301 44.77 18.06 13.78
CA VAL A 301 45.40 18.45 15.05
C VAL A 301 46.48 17.44 15.45
N PHE A 302 46.20 16.14 15.35
CA PHE A 302 47.19 15.09 15.63
C PHE A 302 48.44 15.21 14.74
N ALA A 303 48.27 15.34 13.41
CA ALA A 303 49.40 15.49 12.49
C ALA A 303 50.22 16.74 12.78
N THR A 304 49.56 17.86 13.08
CA THR A 304 50.22 19.13 13.41
C THR A 304 51.02 19.01 14.71
N VAL A 305 50.48 18.33 15.73
CA VAL A 305 51.21 18.08 16.98
C VAL A 305 52.45 17.23 16.73
N VAL A 306 52.34 16.16 15.93
CA VAL A 306 53.49 15.32 15.55
C VAL A 306 54.53 16.12 14.77
N ALA A 307 54.08 16.95 13.82
CA ALA A 307 54.95 17.80 13.02
C ALA A 307 55.71 18.82 13.88
N PHE A 308 55.02 19.55 14.76
CA PHE A 308 55.66 20.52 15.66
C PHE A 308 56.60 19.85 16.66
N TYR A 309 56.21 18.71 17.23
CA TYR A 309 57.07 17.94 18.12
C TYR A 309 58.34 17.48 17.39
N ALA A 310 58.21 16.91 16.20
CA ALA A 310 59.36 16.46 15.41
C ALA A 310 60.25 17.64 14.98
N GLN A 311 59.65 18.77 14.59
CA GLN A 311 60.39 19.98 14.21
C GLN A 311 61.17 20.56 15.40
N GLN A 312 60.56 20.59 16.60
CA GLN A 312 61.24 21.03 17.82
C GLN A 312 62.38 20.09 18.21
N ARG A 313 62.23 18.78 18.00
CA ARG A 313 63.22 17.78 18.43
C ARG A 313 64.40 17.61 17.46
N TYR A 314 64.13 17.63 16.16
CA TYR A 314 65.10 17.30 15.11
C TYR A 314 65.53 18.50 14.26
N GLY A 315 65.01 19.70 14.53
CA GLY A 315 65.32 20.92 13.78
C GLY A 315 64.67 20.96 12.39
N ASN A 316 65.00 21.97 11.59
CA ASN A 316 64.46 22.13 10.24
C ASN A 316 65.29 21.33 9.22
N PHE A 317 64.61 20.61 8.31
CA PHE A 317 65.19 19.87 7.17
C PHE A 317 66.13 18.69 7.47
N THR A 318 65.80 17.88 8.48
CA THR A 318 66.56 16.64 8.77
C THR A 318 65.83 15.39 8.28
N PHE A 319 66.58 14.34 7.92
CA PHE A 319 65.98 13.06 7.50
C PHE A 319 65.02 12.46 8.55
N PRO A 320 65.33 12.49 9.87
CA PRO A 320 64.37 12.05 10.90
C PRO A 320 63.07 12.86 10.92
N LEU A 321 63.12 14.18 10.68
CA LEU A 321 61.92 15.01 10.55
C LEU A 321 61.08 14.56 9.35
N PHE A 322 61.71 14.34 8.19
CA PHE A 322 61.00 13.88 6.99
C PHE A 322 60.26 12.56 7.24
N VAL A 323 60.93 11.58 7.85
CA VAL A 323 60.31 10.30 8.23
C VAL A 323 59.15 10.51 9.19
N ALA A 324 59.32 11.35 10.23
CA ALA A 324 58.27 11.63 11.20
C ALA A 324 57.04 12.31 10.56
N LEU A 325 57.24 13.20 9.59
CA LEU A 325 56.14 13.85 8.84
C LEU A 325 55.38 12.85 7.97
N VAL A 326 56.08 11.98 7.24
CA VAL A 326 55.44 10.95 6.41
C VAL A 326 54.63 9.98 7.29
N VAL A 327 55.24 9.48 8.36
CA VAL A 327 54.57 8.58 9.30
C VAL A 327 53.39 9.27 9.98
N GLY A 328 53.55 10.50 10.46
CA GLY A 328 52.49 11.29 11.07
C GLY A 328 51.31 11.52 10.11
N TYR A 329 51.60 11.76 8.83
CA TYR A 329 50.59 11.89 7.78
C TYR A 329 49.85 10.56 7.54
N MET A 330 50.57 9.43 7.44
CA MET A 330 49.95 8.11 7.31
C MET A 330 49.04 7.77 8.51
N PHE A 331 49.49 8.08 9.73
CA PHE A 331 48.70 7.86 10.94
C PHE A 331 47.46 8.75 10.98
N LYS A 332 47.56 10.01 10.55
CA LYS A 332 46.40 10.90 10.40
C LYS A 332 45.33 10.27 9.52
N ASP A 333 45.71 9.72 8.37
CA ASP A 333 44.72 9.11 7.46
C ASP A 333 44.08 7.86 8.07
N ARG A 334 44.87 7.00 8.74
CA ARG A 334 44.34 5.82 9.43
C ARG A 334 43.45 6.17 10.62
N LEU A 335 43.80 7.18 11.39
CA LEU A 335 43.00 7.67 12.52
C LEU A 335 41.67 8.26 12.03
N LYS A 336 41.70 9.04 10.95
CA LYS A 336 40.51 9.60 10.31
C LYS A 336 39.57 8.49 9.84
N ASP A 337 40.08 7.48 9.16
CA ASP A 337 39.26 6.37 8.66
C ASP A 337 38.68 5.52 9.80
N ALA A 338 39.47 5.26 10.86
CA ALA A 338 38.97 4.58 12.05
C ALA A 338 37.84 5.37 12.73
N MET A 339 37.99 6.69 12.89
CA MET A 339 36.95 7.55 13.46
C MET A 339 35.70 7.61 12.58
N ARG A 340 35.85 7.64 11.24
CA ARG A 340 34.73 7.56 10.30
C ARG A 340 33.97 6.24 10.41
N ALA A 341 34.69 5.12 10.48
CA ALA A 341 34.08 3.81 10.65
C ALA A 341 33.34 3.70 11.99
N LEU A 342 33.92 4.24 13.06
CA LEU A 342 33.29 4.28 14.39
C LEU A 342 32.04 5.15 14.39
N SER A 343 32.10 6.35 13.81
CA SER A 343 30.93 7.24 13.72
C SER A 343 29.82 6.60 12.90
N HIS A 344 30.12 5.95 11.78
CA HIS A 344 29.11 5.26 10.98
C HIS A 344 28.44 4.10 11.75
N ARG A 345 29.20 3.31 12.52
CA ARG A 345 28.63 2.26 13.40
C ARG A 345 27.74 2.85 14.50
N PHE A 346 28.18 3.94 15.14
CA PHE A 346 27.44 4.62 16.19
C PHE A 346 26.13 5.23 15.65
N LEU A 347 26.19 5.92 14.51
CA LEU A 347 25.03 6.57 13.90
C LEU A 347 23.96 5.55 13.51
N ARG A 348 24.33 4.40 12.93
CA ARG A 348 23.36 3.33 12.60
C ARG A 348 22.66 2.72 13.81
N SER A 349 23.24 2.82 15.00
CA SER A 349 22.59 2.32 16.22
C SER A 349 21.45 3.23 16.67
N PHE A 350 21.56 4.54 16.43
CA PHE A 350 20.66 5.57 16.93
C PHE A 350 19.67 6.09 15.87
N PHE A 351 20.10 6.22 14.62
CA PHE A 351 19.28 6.71 13.52
C PHE A 351 18.53 5.57 12.83
N PHE A 352 17.42 5.93 12.19
CA PHE A 352 16.72 5.05 11.25
C PHE A 352 17.44 5.08 9.90
N ASP A 353 17.20 4.09 9.05
CA ASP A 353 17.89 4.00 7.76
C ASP A 353 17.32 5.05 6.78
N ARG A 354 15.99 5.24 6.81
CA ARG A 354 15.28 6.15 5.91
C ARG A 354 14.22 6.96 6.65
N ARG A 355 14.05 8.21 6.22
CA ARG A 355 12.94 9.08 6.58
C ARG A 355 12.17 9.49 5.34
N THR A 356 10.91 9.08 5.26
CA THR A 356 10.01 9.38 4.15
C THR A 356 9.04 10.47 4.59
N ARG A 357 9.08 11.65 3.97
CA ARG A 357 8.13 12.73 4.27
C ARG A 357 6.89 12.57 3.41
N ILE A 358 5.72 12.78 4.01
CA ILE A 358 4.41 12.69 3.35
C ILE A 358 3.91 14.11 3.13
N ARG A 359 3.62 14.46 1.88
CA ARG A 359 3.13 15.77 1.46
C ARG A 359 1.89 15.65 0.58
N THR A 360 1.15 16.74 0.49
CA THR A 360 0.09 16.94 -0.51
C THR A 360 0.66 16.92 -1.93
N LEU A 361 -0.19 16.71 -2.94
CA LEU A 361 0.22 16.62 -4.36
C LEU A 361 0.83 17.91 -4.91
N ASP A 362 0.43 19.06 -4.36
CA ASP A 362 0.98 20.38 -4.68
C ASP A 362 2.37 20.63 -4.04
N ASP A 363 2.87 19.66 -3.26
CA ASP A 363 4.10 19.69 -2.47
C ASP A 363 4.17 20.84 -1.42
N GLN A 364 3.06 21.55 -1.20
CA GLN A 364 3.04 22.73 -0.32
C GLN A 364 2.95 22.34 1.16
N HIS A 365 2.25 21.25 1.47
CA HIS A 365 1.89 20.92 2.85
C HIS A 365 2.44 19.57 3.30
N GLU A 366 3.25 19.57 4.35
CA GLU A 366 3.74 18.35 4.99
C GLU A 366 2.71 17.78 5.98
N LEU A 367 2.12 16.65 5.60
CA LEU A 367 1.10 15.93 6.37
C LEU A 367 1.69 15.00 7.42
N GLY A 368 2.97 14.65 7.31
CA GLY A 368 3.61 13.72 8.24
C GLY A 368 4.94 13.19 7.75
N TYR A 369 5.48 12.20 8.46
CA TYR A 369 6.65 11.46 8.03
C TYR A 369 6.66 10.03 8.57
N MET A 370 7.41 9.18 7.90
CA MET A 370 7.65 7.78 8.25
C MET A 370 9.15 7.59 8.45
N ARG A 371 9.56 6.81 9.45
CA ARG A 371 10.95 6.42 9.70
C ARG A 371 11.03 4.91 9.66
N GLU A 372 11.96 4.39 8.89
CA GLU A 372 12.06 2.97 8.56
C GLU A 372 13.46 2.46 8.92
N ARG A 373 13.53 1.30 9.56
CA ARG A 373 14.78 0.64 9.94
C ARG A 373 14.69 -0.86 9.67
N MET A 374 15.70 -1.42 9.03
CA MET A 374 15.84 -2.85 8.81
C MET A 374 17.12 -3.37 9.45
N SER A 375 17.00 -4.50 10.16
CA SER A 375 18.12 -5.19 10.78
C SER A 375 17.89 -6.69 10.77
N PHE A 376 18.98 -7.46 10.73
CA PHE A 376 18.93 -8.87 11.08
C PHE A 376 18.97 -9.01 12.60
N LEU A 377 18.21 -9.97 13.11
CA LEU A 377 18.07 -10.25 14.54
C LEU A 377 18.46 -11.69 14.80
N ALA A 378 19.15 -11.95 15.91
CA ALA A 378 19.37 -13.31 16.36
C ALA A 378 18.10 -13.87 17.04
N GLU A 379 17.98 -15.19 17.11
CA GLU A 379 16.77 -15.85 17.63
C GLU A 379 16.54 -15.56 19.13
N ASP A 380 17.63 -15.42 19.89
CA ASP A 380 17.65 -15.06 21.31
C ASP A 380 17.22 -13.61 21.55
N GLU A 381 17.59 -12.70 20.66
CA GLU A 381 17.19 -11.29 20.68
C GLU A 381 15.71 -11.07 20.29
N THR A 382 15.06 -12.08 19.72
CA THR A 382 13.65 -11.99 19.29
C THR A 382 12.70 -12.07 20.49
N PRO A 383 11.76 -11.12 20.66
CA PRO A 383 10.86 -11.13 21.82
C PRO A 383 10.00 -12.40 21.90
N ALA A 384 9.81 -12.91 23.13
CA ALA A 384 9.14 -14.19 23.36
C ALA A 384 7.71 -14.25 22.78
N TYR A 385 6.94 -13.18 22.87
CA TYR A 385 5.58 -13.13 22.32
C TYR A 385 5.56 -13.23 20.78
N VAL A 386 6.61 -12.74 20.09
CA VAL A 386 6.75 -12.88 18.62
C VAL A 386 7.06 -14.33 18.27
N ARG A 387 7.96 -14.97 19.01
CA ARG A 387 8.28 -16.40 18.84
C ARG A 387 7.05 -17.28 19.09
N LEU A 388 6.28 -16.98 20.12
CA LEU A 388 5.02 -17.65 20.41
C LEU A 388 4.01 -17.47 19.27
N ALA A 389 3.87 -16.26 18.73
CA ALA A 389 2.99 -15.99 17.59
C ALA A 389 3.43 -16.77 16.34
N ARG A 390 4.73 -16.84 16.04
CA ARG A 390 5.31 -17.64 14.94
C ARG A 390 5.01 -19.14 15.10
N ASN A 391 5.06 -19.65 16.33
CA ASN A 391 4.90 -21.08 16.65
C ASN A 391 3.44 -21.55 16.79
N ARG A 392 2.43 -20.67 16.66
CA ARG A 392 1.02 -21.09 16.70
C ARG A 392 0.68 -21.99 15.50
N GLN A 393 -0.12 -23.04 15.70
CA GLN A 393 -0.66 -23.89 14.61
C GLN A 393 0.41 -24.43 13.63
N LEU A 394 1.38 -25.17 14.18
CA LEU A 394 2.38 -25.90 13.41
C LEU A 394 1.71 -27.08 12.68
N ILE A 395 2.04 -27.28 11.39
CA ILE A 395 1.49 -28.41 10.61
C ILE A 395 2.18 -29.71 11.03
N THR A 396 3.44 -29.66 11.46
CA THR A 396 4.19 -30.83 11.92
C THR A 396 5.15 -30.47 13.06
N ARG A 397 5.47 -31.44 13.92
CA ARG A 397 6.55 -31.32 14.91
C ARG A 397 7.94 -31.14 14.26
N VAL A 398 8.11 -31.60 13.02
CA VAL A 398 9.35 -31.46 12.23
C VAL A 398 9.70 -29.99 11.93
N ASP A 399 8.68 -29.13 11.85
CA ASP A 399 8.84 -27.67 11.70
C ASP A 399 9.46 -27.02 12.96
N GLN A 400 9.45 -27.69 14.12
CA GLN A 400 10.07 -27.23 15.37
C GLN A 400 11.55 -27.57 15.49
N GLU A 401 12.00 -28.73 15.01
CA GLU A 401 13.28 -29.32 15.41
C GLU A 401 14.45 -29.04 14.46
N GLY A 402 14.22 -28.60 13.21
CA GLY A 402 15.23 -28.82 12.16
C GLY A 402 15.75 -27.64 11.35
N GLN A 403 15.08 -26.48 11.33
CA GLN A 403 15.47 -25.40 10.42
C GLN A 403 15.79 -24.13 11.18
N ALA A 404 17.07 -23.86 11.35
CA ALA A 404 17.52 -22.56 11.78
C ALA A 404 17.05 -21.49 10.77
N GLU A 405 16.47 -20.42 11.30
CA GLU A 405 15.91 -19.31 10.53
C GLU A 405 16.81 -18.08 10.62
N GLU A 406 16.81 -17.27 9.57
CA GLU A 406 17.31 -15.90 9.60
C GLU A 406 16.11 -14.98 9.82
N ILE A 407 16.24 -14.05 10.78
CA ILE A 407 15.15 -13.16 11.17
C ILE A 407 15.46 -11.75 10.70
N ILE A 408 14.65 -11.23 9.79
CA ILE A 408 14.67 -9.82 9.42
C ILE A 408 13.67 -9.09 10.29
N ARG A 409 14.12 -8.09 11.04
CA ARG A 409 13.28 -7.13 11.75
C ARG A 409 13.18 -5.85 10.93
N TYR A 410 11.96 -5.50 10.54
CA TYR A 410 11.63 -4.26 9.86
C TYR A 410 10.73 -3.40 10.74
N GLU A 411 11.25 -2.26 11.19
CA GLU A 411 10.53 -1.31 12.02
C GLU A 411 10.12 -0.08 11.21
N LYS A 412 8.86 0.30 11.33
CA LYS A 412 8.26 1.46 10.68
C LYS A 412 7.53 2.30 11.72
N ARG A 413 7.97 3.55 11.89
CA ARG A 413 7.32 4.55 12.74
C ARG A 413 6.68 5.62 11.89
N VAL A 414 5.41 5.90 12.10
CA VAL A 414 4.64 6.86 11.30
C VAL A 414 4.11 7.96 12.21
N LEU A 415 4.26 9.21 11.78
CA LEU A 415 3.67 10.37 12.41
C LEU A 415 2.81 11.09 11.36
N LEU A 416 1.52 11.25 11.65
CA LEU A 416 0.55 11.95 10.80
C LEU A 416 -0.04 13.14 11.55
N ARG A 417 -0.25 14.26 10.85
CA ARG A 417 -0.82 15.50 11.38
C ARG A 417 -2.23 15.70 10.82
N GLY A 418 -3.25 15.26 11.57
CA GLY A 418 -4.65 15.34 11.14
C GLY A 418 -5.19 16.77 11.12
N ASP A 419 -4.68 17.65 11.99
CA ASP A 419 -4.94 19.08 12.02
C ASP A 419 -4.70 19.77 10.67
N LYS A 420 -3.62 19.41 9.98
CA LYS A 420 -3.30 19.96 8.66
C LYS A 420 -4.20 19.43 7.56
N VAL A 421 -4.66 18.19 7.65
CA VAL A 421 -5.56 17.59 6.66
C VAL A 421 -6.91 18.30 6.69
N ASP A 422 -7.46 18.54 7.88
CA ASP A 422 -8.75 19.22 8.04
C ASP A 422 -8.72 20.66 7.48
N GLN A 423 -7.62 21.40 7.69
CA GLN A 423 -7.48 22.79 7.21
C GLN A 423 -7.41 22.90 5.68
N LEU A 424 -6.81 21.91 5.02
CA LEU A 424 -6.56 21.95 3.57
C LEU A 424 -7.73 21.43 2.74
N TYR A 425 -8.55 20.56 3.32
CA TYR A 425 -9.59 19.82 2.64
C TYR A 425 -11.00 20.15 3.16
N GLY A 426 -11.22 21.33 3.75
CA GLY A 426 -12.51 21.72 4.35
C GLY A 426 -13.73 21.65 3.41
N ASP A 427 -13.52 21.85 2.10
CA ASP A 427 -14.56 21.74 1.06
C ASP A 427 -14.55 20.40 0.30
N VAL A 428 -13.68 19.49 0.72
CA VAL A 428 -13.49 18.16 0.12
C VAL A 428 -14.10 17.11 1.06
N PRO A 429 -14.56 15.95 0.57
CA PRO A 429 -15.18 14.97 1.45
C PRO A 429 -14.21 14.51 2.56
N PRO A 430 -14.71 14.29 3.79
CA PRO A 430 -13.86 14.06 4.95
C PRO A 430 -13.05 12.77 4.82
N VAL A 431 -11.74 12.86 5.04
CA VAL A 431 -10.84 11.71 4.99
C VAL A 431 -10.58 11.18 6.40
N SER A 432 -10.86 9.90 6.64
CA SER A 432 -10.74 9.25 7.95
C SER A 432 -9.39 8.58 8.19
N ALA A 433 -8.63 8.26 7.15
CA ALA A 433 -7.38 7.49 7.27
C ALA A 433 -6.41 7.72 6.09
N VAL A 434 -5.15 7.36 6.32
CA VAL A 434 -4.09 7.27 5.31
C VAL A 434 -3.77 5.79 5.08
N LYS A 435 -3.86 5.34 3.83
CA LYS A 435 -3.43 4.01 3.40
C LYS A 435 -1.96 4.04 2.99
N ASP A 436 -1.19 3.12 3.52
CA ASP A 436 0.21 2.86 3.20
C ASP A 436 0.34 1.45 2.65
N ILE A 437 0.72 1.38 1.39
CA ILE A 437 0.82 0.14 0.63
C ILE A 437 2.30 -0.10 0.36
N MET A 438 2.85 -1.12 1.01
CA MET A 438 4.23 -1.56 0.84
C MET A 438 4.23 -2.88 0.07
N ARG A 439 4.98 -2.96 -1.02
CA ARG A 439 5.18 -4.18 -1.81
C ARG A 439 6.62 -4.61 -1.67
N LEU A 440 6.83 -5.87 -1.32
CA LEU A 440 8.13 -6.51 -1.25
C LEU A 440 8.29 -7.46 -2.43
N ASP A 441 9.29 -7.24 -3.27
CA ASP A 441 9.71 -8.20 -4.29
C ASP A 441 10.43 -9.38 -3.62
N VAL A 442 9.90 -10.59 -3.81
CA VAL A 442 10.46 -11.80 -3.19
C VAL A 442 11.48 -12.51 -4.08
N ARG A 443 11.83 -11.99 -5.27
CA ARG A 443 12.75 -12.66 -6.22
C ARG A 443 14.10 -13.01 -5.62
N GLU A 444 14.66 -12.13 -4.78
CA GLU A 444 15.92 -12.43 -4.08
C GLU A 444 15.79 -13.65 -3.15
N PHE A 445 14.60 -13.91 -2.63
CA PHE A 445 14.34 -15.08 -1.78
C PHE A 445 14.24 -16.37 -2.61
N LEU A 446 13.84 -16.26 -3.88
CA LEU A 446 13.64 -17.41 -4.78
C LEU A 446 14.96 -17.91 -5.39
N ARG A 447 16.00 -17.07 -5.42
CA ARG A 447 17.22 -17.27 -6.21
C ARG A 447 17.94 -18.60 -5.95
N ARG A 448 17.89 -19.11 -4.71
CA ARG A 448 18.57 -20.33 -4.27
C ARG A 448 17.65 -21.53 -4.10
N MET A 449 16.38 -21.42 -4.48
CA MET A 449 15.44 -22.54 -4.36
C MET A 449 15.76 -23.63 -5.37
N ALA A 450 15.59 -24.88 -4.95
CA ALA A 450 15.68 -26.06 -5.81
C ALA A 450 14.52 -26.10 -6.83
N ASP A 451 14.50 -27.13 -7.68
CA ASP A 451 13.45 -27.28 -8.69
C ASP A 451 12.04 -27.23 -8.07
N PRO A 452 11.10 -26.52 -8.71
CA PRO A 452 9.82 -26.18 -8.10
C PRO A 452 8.88 -27.37 -7.96
N THR A 453 9.20 -28.54 -8.53
CA THR A 453 8.28 -29.67 -8.59
C THR A 453 9.00 -30.98 -8.35
N GLU A 454 8.59 -31.70 -7.31
CA GLU A 454 9.04 -33.05 -7.02
C GLU A 454 7.94 -34.05 -7.39
N ARG A 455 8.36 -35.24 -7.79
CA ARG A 455 7.46 -36.35 -8.11
C ARG A 455 7.56 -37.35 -6.98
N TYR A 456 6.44 -37.69 -6.35
CA TYR A 456 6.38 -38.81 -5.43
C TYR A 456 5.33 -39.81 -5.92
N LEU A 457 5.52 -41.05 -5.49
CA LEU A 457 4.62 -42.16 -5.79
C LEU A 457 3.62 -42.26 -4.63
N THR A 458 2.34 -42.38 -4.97
CA THR A 458 1.28 -42.75 -4.02
C THR A 458 0.45 -43.85 -4.62
N LEU A 459 -0.29 -44.58 -3.81
CA LEU A 459 -1.32 -45.48 -4.30
C LEU A 459 -2.48 -44.67 -4.89
N SER A 460 -3.02 -45.17 -6.00
CA SER A 460 -4.29 -44.74 -6.56
C SER A 460 -5.44 -45.10 -5.62
N ASP A 461 -6.61 -44.48 -5.84
CA ASP A 461 -7.81 -44.71 -5.01
C ASP A 461 -8.34 -46.17 -5.08
N ASP A 462 -7.88 -46.94 -6.08
CA ASP A 462 -8.16 -48.37 -6.27
C ASP A 462 -7.24 -49.31 -5.48
N GLY A 463 -6.22 -48.79 -4.78
CA GLY A 463 -5.36 -49.53 -3.84
C GLY A 463 -4.24 -50.38 -4.47
N ASP A 464 -4.36 -50.76 -5.74
CA ASP A 464 -3.44 -51.70 -6.41
C ASP A 464 -2.51 -51.05 -7.44
N THR A 465 -2.77 -49.80 -7.83
CA THR A 465 -1.95 -49.10 -8.83
C THR A 465 -1.15 -47.95 -8.24
N VAL A 466 0.07 -47.76 -8.74
CA VAL A 466 0.94 -46.65 -8.33
C VAL A 466 0.68 -45.42 -9.20
N LYS A 467 0.24 -44.32 -8.59
CA LYS A 467 0.08 -43.02 -9.23
C LYS A 467 1.29 -42.14 -8.95
N ARG A 468 1.81 -41.51 -10.01
CA ARG A 468 2.84 -40.46 -9.88
C ARG A 468 2.14 -39.12 -9.65
N ILE A 469 2.31 -38.54 -8.47
CA ILE A 469 1.82 -37.19 -8.17
C ILE A 469 2.99 -36.22 -8.29
N LYS A 470 2.73 -35.11 -8.99
CA LYS A 470 3.64 -33.98 -9.09
C LYS A 470 3.21 -32.94 -8.06
N ALA A 471 4.02 -32.73 -7.02
CA ALA A 471 3.75 -31.73 -6.00
C ALA A 471 4.76 -30.57 -6.08
N PRO A 472 4.31 -29.33 -5.80
CA PRO A 472 5.21 -28.21 -5.71
C PRO A 472 6.12 -28.35 -4.49
N ARG A 473 7.41 -28.12 -4.66
CA ARG A 473 8.34 -27.97 -3.54
C ARG A 473 8.21 -26.56 -2.98
N VAL A 474 7.67 -26.46 -1.77
CA VAL A 474 7.32 -25.18 -1.14
C VAL A 474 8.27 -24.86 0.02
N TYR A 475 8.66 -23.60 0.11
CA TYR A 475 9.40 -23.04 1.24
C TYR A 475 8.46 -22.08 1.97
N PHE A 476 8.32 -22.24 3.28
CA PHE A 476 7.47 -21.37 4.09
C PHE A 476 8.27 -20.22 4.68
N ILE A 477 7.74 -19.02 4.56
CA ILE A 477 8.19 -17.83 5.27
C ILE A 477 7.08 -17.45 6.24
N ASN A 478 7.42 -17.23 7.51
CA ASN A 478 6.47 -16.69 8.47
C ASN A 478 6.71 -15.18 8.60
N VAL A 479 5.65 -14.40 8.52
CA VAL A 479 5.67 -12.95 8.72
C VAL A 479 4.82 -12.64 9.93
N VAL A 480 5.43 -12.08 10.97
CA VAL A 480 4.73 -11.66 12.19
C VAL A 480 4.76 -10.15 12.28
N GLN A 481 3.61 -9.51 12.33
CA GLN A 481 3.49 -8.05 12.46
C GLN A 481 3.00 -7.70 13.85
N VAL A 482 3.69 -6.77 14.50
CA VAL A 482 3.39 -6.32 15.86
C VAL A 482 3.11 -4.83 15.83
N TYR A 483 1.97 -4.46 16.41
CA TYR A 483 1.44 -3.11 16.37
C TYR A 483 1.54 -2.43 17.73
N TYR A 484 2.04 -1.21 17.74
CA TYR A 484 2.19 -0.39 18.94
C TYR A 484 1.53 0.96 18.71
N ARG A 485 0.74 1.41 19.69
CA ARG A 485 0.44 2.84 19.88
C ARG A 485 1.55 3.40 20.76
N THR A 486 2.02 4.59 20.40
CA THR A 486 3.28 5.15 20.91
C THR A 486 3.36 5.29 22.43
N ASP A 487 2.24 5.26 23.15
CA ASP A 487 2.19 5.40 24.61
C ASP A 487 2.10 4.06 25.36
N SER A 488 1.97 2.93 24.65
CA SER A 488 1.91 1.59 25.25
C SER A 488 3.19 0.82 24.99
N ARG A 489 3.80 0.29 26.05
CA ARG A 489 4.88 -0.71 25.95
C ARG A 489 4.36 -2.08 25.51
N SER A 490 3.06 -2.31 25.63
CA SER A 490 2.42 -3.57 25.24
C SER A 490 1.91 -3.49 23.80
N PRO A 491 2.10 -4.55 23.01
CA PRO A 491 1.55 -4.62 21.66
C PRO A 491 0.03 -4.62 21.71
N ILE A 492 -0.59 -3.85 20.82
CA ILE A 492 -2.05 -3.75 20.70
C ILE A 492 -2.59 -4.94 19.92
N HIS A 493 -1.91 -5.27 18.84
CA HIS A 493 -2.32 -6.33 17.94
C HIS A 493 -1.08 -7.04 17.42
N THR A 494 -1.21 -8.35 17.21
CA THR A 494 -0.19 -9.17 16.57
C THR A 494 -0.88 -10.01 15.52
N SER A 495 -0.42 -9.92 14.26
CA SER A 495 -0.93 -10.75 13.18
C SER A 495 0.17 -11.66 12.66
N ARG A 496 -0.21 -12.85 12.21
CA ARG A 496 0.71 -13.79 11.55
C ARG A 496 0.24 -14.09 10.14
N THR A 497 1.17 -14.06 9.21
CA THR A 497 0.96 -14.52 7.83
C THR A 497 1.99 -15.57 7.49
N ARG A 498 1.56 -16.71 6.96
CA ARG A 498 2.44 -17.71 6.34
C ARG A 498 2.41 -17.51 4.84
N VAL A 499 3.59 -17.33 4.24
CA VAL A 499 3.77 -17.18 2.81
C VAL A 499 4.46 -18.43 2.29
N ALA A 500 3.81 -19.15 1.39
CA ALA A 500 4.36 -20.31 0.73
C ALA A 500 4.96 -19.89 -0.61
N LEU A 501 6.27 -20.10 -0.76
CA LEU A 501 7.02 -19.76 -1.95
C LEU A 501 7.48 -21.00 -2.71
N THR A 502 7.58 -20.87 -4.02
CA THR A 502 8.24 -21.83 -4.91
C THR A 502 9.25 -21.08 -5.75
N ARG A 503 10.18 -21.77 -6.43
CA ARG A 503 11.10 -21.13 -7.40
C ARG A 503 10.37 -20.30 -8.47
N ARG A 504 9.08 -20.60 -8.71
CA ARG A 504 8.24 -19.87 -9.66
C ARG A 504 7.69 -18.57 -9.09
N GLY A 505 7.63 -18.36 -7.79
CA GLY A 505 6.97 -17.21 -7.17
C GLY A 505 6.18 -17.57 -5.93
N ILE A 506 5.34 -16.64 -5.50
CA ILE A 506 4.37 -16.80 -4.42
C ILE A 506 3.33 -17.84 -4.86
N TYR A 507 3.20 -18.91 -4.07
CA TYR A 507 2.25 -20.00 -4.33
C TYR A 507 0.94 -19.80 -3.57
N ARG A 508 1.01 -19.41 -2.29
CA ARG A 508 -0.16 -19.02 -1.49
C ARG A 508 0.23 -18.15 -0.30
N VAL A 509 -0.75 -17.42 0.21
CA VAL A 509 -0.63 -16.57 1.41
C VAL A 509 -1.77 -16.92 2.35
N GLU A 510 -1.44 -17.31 3.57
CA GLU A 510 -2.38 -17.71 4.62
C GLU A 510 -2.24 -16.74 5.80
N MET A 511 -3.31 -16.02 6.16
CA MET A 511 -3.32 -15.14 7.32
C MET A 511 -3.99 -15.84 8.50
N PHE A 512 -3.41 -15.67 9.69
CA PHE A 512 -3.88 -16.21 10.95
C PHE A 512 -4.12 -15.04 11.90
N ALA A 513 -5.34 -14.97 12.44
CA ALA A 513 -5.75 -14.00 13.45
C ALA A 513 -5.20 -14.35 14.83
#